data_AF-A0A920Q4B6-F1
#
_entry.id   AF-A0A920Q4B6-F1
#
_cell.length_a   1.000
_cell.length_b   1.000
_cell.length_c   1.000
_cell.angle_alpha   90.00
_cell.angle_beta   90.00
_cell.angle_gamma   90.00
#
_symmetry.space_group_name_H-M   'P 1'
#
loop_
_entity.id
_entity.type
_entity.pdbx_description
1 polymer ?
#
loop_
_entity_poly.entity_id
_entity_poly.type
_entity_poly.pdbx_seq_one_letter_code
_entity_poly.pdbx_strand_id
1 'polypeptide(L)'
;MCEANAASVGCAIDEVLVCSTGLIGYQLPMDAIAPAIPVVAAAMTADGGPGAARAMMTTDTAPKTTEVSSVTSSGVAFTVGGVAKGAAMLEPNMATMLAVLTTDAAVDPDIATGLLQSAAGVSFNCLTVDGAQSTNDTVLLLPPVLQDRSNPRCWVGLWPMPAGT
;
A
#
# COMPACT_ATOMS: atom_id res chain seq x y z
N MET A 1 15.55 5.34 -5.93
CA MET A 1 14.09 5.66 -5.89
C MET A 1 13.65 6.06 -4.49
N CYS A 2 13.91 5.27 -3.44
CA CYS A 2 13.57 5.65 -2.06
C CYS A 2 14.15 7.02 -1.67
N GLU A 3 15.46 7.21 -1.85
CA GLU A 3 16.16 8.48 -1.55
C GLU A 3 15.52 9.69 -2.23
N ALA A 4 15.23 9.61 -3.53
CA ALA A 4 14.61 10.71 -4.27
C ALA A 4 13.19 11.03 -3.77
N ASN A 5 12.41 10.01 -3.40
CA ASN A 5 11.09 10.22 -2.81
C ASN A 5 11.19 10.84 -1.43
N ALA A 6 12.04 10.29 -0.55
CA ALA A 6 12.23 10.77 0.82
C ALA A 6 12.64 12.25 0.84
N ALA A 7 13.59 12.63 -0.03
CA ALA A 7 14.01 14.01 -0.20
C ALA A 7 12.88 14.93 -0.68
N SER A 8 11.98 14.44 -1.55
CA SER A 8 10.88 15.23 -2.12
C SER A 8 9.71 15.42 -1.16
N VAL A 9 9.44 14.44 -0.30
CA VAL A 9 8.33 14.50 0.67
C VAL A 9 8.77 14.89 2.09
N GLY A 10 10.08 14.97 2.35
CA GLY A 10 10.64 15.41 3.63
C GLY A 10 10.62 14.35 4.73
N CYS A 11 10.79 13.07 4.38
CA CYS A 11 10.87 11.95 5.33
C CYS A 11 12.22 11.23 5.28
N ALA A 12 12.46 10.32 6.22
CA ALA A 12 13.64 9.46 6.21
C ALA A 12 13.52 8.38 5.11
N ILE A 13 14.66 7.92 4.61
CA ILE A 13 14.71 6.97 3.47
C ILE A 13 14.04 5.64 3.84
N ASP A 14 14.15 5.22 5.09
CA ASP A 14 13.55 4.02 5.65
C ASP A 14 12.03 4.15 5.93
N GLU A 15 11.47 5.36 5.80
CA GLU A 15 10.03 5.60 5.82
C GLU A 15 9.39 5.50 4.41
N VAL A 16 10.18 5.17 3.38
CA VAL A 16 9.70 5.02 2.00
C VAL A 16 9.62 3.56 1.60
N LEU A 17 8.41 3.08 1.36
CA LEU A 17 8.14 1.76 0.79
C LEU A 17 8.01 1.87 -0.73
N VAL A 18 8.58 0.90 -1.46
CA VAL A 18 8.51 0.84 -2.93
C VAL A 18 7.86 -0.45 -3.35
N CYS A 19 6.79 -0.35 -4.13
CA CYS A 19 6.13 -1.47 -4.79
C CYS A 19 6.34 -1.36 -6.30
N SER A 20 6.39 -2.51 -6.99
CA SER A 20 6.52 -2.55 -8.45
C SER A 20 5.61 -3.62 -9.03
N THR A 21 5.08 -3.39 -10.23
CA THR A 21 4.24 -4.39 -10.89
C THR A 21 4.29 -4.17 -12.39
N GLY A 22 4.24 -5.27 -13.15
CA GLY A 22 4.41 -5.25 -14.60
C GLY A 22 5.34 -6.36 -15.06
N LEU A 23 6.16 -6.07 -16.07
CA LEU A 23 7.03 -7.06 -16.70
C LEU A 23 8.21 -7.45 -15.80
N ILE A 24 8.35 -8.74 -15.54
CA ILE A 24 9.48 -9.31 -14.79
C ILE A 24 10.74 -9.32 -15.68
N GLY A 25 11.89 -9.00 -15.09
CA GLY A 25 13.20 -9.05 -15.75
C GLY A 25 13.58 -7.79 -16.53
N TYR A 26 12.71 -6.77 -16.53
CA TYR A 26 12.99 -5.47 -17.14
C TYR A 26 13.46 -4.47 -16.10
N GLN A 27 14.51 -3.71 -16.44
CA GLN A 27 14.97 -2.61 -15.59
C GLN A 27 13.96 -1.46 -15.65
N LEU A 28 13.74 -0.81 -14.50
CA LEU A 28 12.90 0.38 -14.43
C LEU A 28 13.56 1.52 -15.24
N PRO A 29 12.79 2.30 -16.02
CA PRO A 29 13.30 3.42 -16.80
C PRO A 29 13.60 4.62 -15.87
N MET A 30 14.67 4.51 -15.10
CA MET A 30 15.01 5.48 -14.05
C MET A 30 15.28 6.89 -14.59
N ASP A 31 15.76 7.01 -15.83
CA ASP A 31 15.95 8.30 -16.50
C ASP A 31 14.64 9.07 -16.70
N ALA A 32 13.50 8.37 -16.81
CA ALA A 32 12.18 8.98 -16.86
C ALA A 32 11.57 9.17 -15.46
N ILE A 33 11.76 8.17 -14.58
CA ILE A 33 11.15 8.15 -13.24
C ILE A 33 11.79 9.19 -12.32
N ALA A 34 13.13 9.21 -12.21
CA ALA A 34 13.84 10.05 -11.26
C ALA A 34 13.50 11.55 -11.38
N PRO A 35 13.49 12.17 -12.58
CA PRO A 35 13.11 13.58 -12.71
C PRO A 35 11.62 13.84 -12.48
N ALA A 36 10.75 12.84 -12.62
CA ALA A 36 9.31 12.99 -12.40
C ALA A 36 8.92 12.98 -10.92
N ILE A 37 9.69 12.32 -10.05
CA ILE A 37 9.41 12.21 -8.61
C ILE A 37 9.13 13.58 -7.95
N PRO A 38 10.01 14.60 -8.05
CA PRO A 38 9.75 15.90 -7.39
C PRO A 38 8.52 16.62 -7.96
N VAL A 39 8.21 16.42 -9.25
CA VAL A 39 7.02 17.01 -9.90
C VAL A 39 5.74 16.40 -9.33
N VAL A 40 5.70 15.07 -9.18
CA VAL A 40 4.56 14.36 -8.61
C VAL A 40 4.39 14.70 -7.12
N ALA A 41 5.50 14.75 -6.37
CA ALA A 41 5.47 15.13 -4.96
C ALA A 41 4.88 16.54 -4.75
N ALA A 42 5.25 17.50 -5.60
CA ALA A 42 4.71 18.86 -5.54
C ALA A 42 3.21 18.95 -5.92
N ALA A 43 2.67 17.94 -6.62
CA ALA A 43 1.28 17.89 -7.05
C ALA A 43 0.38 17.06 -6.11
N MET A 44 0.92 16.55 -4.99
CA MET A 44 0.16 15.74 -4.04
C MET A 44 -0.99 16.54 -3.41
N THR A 45 -2.13 15.88 -3.25
CA THR A 45 -3.32 16.43 -2.58
C THR A 45 -3.92 15.39 -1.64
N ALA A 46 -4.69 15.83 -0.66
CA ALA A 46 -5.40 14.94 0.26
C ALA A 46 -6.37 14.00 -0.50
N ASP A 47 -6.96 14.49 -1.59
CA ASP A 47 -7.92 13.75 -2.42
C ASP A 47 -7.26 13.03 -3.61
N GLY A 48 -5.93 12.83 -3.58
CA GLY A 48 -5.16 12.24 -4.68
C GLY A 48 -5.39 10.73 -4.92
N GLY A 49 -6.13 10.06 -4.02
CA GLY A 49 -6.36 8.61 -4.04
C GLY A 49 -6.85 8.04 -5.37
N PRO A 50 -7.89 8.61 -6.02
CA PRO A 50 -8.34 8.14 -7.34
C PRO A 50 -7.29 8.25 -8.44
N GLY A 51 -6.40 9.25 -8.38
CA GLY A 51 -5.27 9.38 -9.30
C GLY A 51 -4.24 8.27 -9.10
N ALA A 52 -3.88 7.99 -7.84
CA ALA A 52 -2.99 6.89 -7.48
C ALA A 52 -3.53 5.52 -7.91
N ALA A 53 -4.82 5.26 -7.66
CA ALA A 53 -5.49 4.01 -8.05
C ALA A 53 -5.44 3.77 -9.56
N ARG A 54 -5.59 4.82 -10.38
CA ARG A 54 -5.47 4.72 -11.84
C ARG A 54 -4.03 4.48 -12.27
N ALA A 55 -3.06 5.16 -11.65
CA ALA A 55 -1.65 5.09 -12.03
C ALA A 55 -1.01 3.71 -11.76
N MET A 56 -1.50 2.97 -10.76
CA MET A 56 -0.98 1.63 -10.42
C MET A 56 -1.60 0.47 -11.22
N MET A 57 -2.60 0.75 -12.06
CA MET A 57 -3.26 -0.28 -12.88
C MET A 57 -2.30 -0.90 -13.89
N THR A 58 -2.55 -2.16 -14.23
CA THR A 58 -1.85 -2.87 -15.32
C THR A 58 -2.85 -3.43 -16.31
N THR A 59 -3.26 -4.68 -16.14
CA THR A 59 -4.33 -5.33 -16.92
C THR A 59 -5.72 -5.06 -16.35
N ASP A 60 -5.82 -4.27 -15.28
CA ASP A 60 -7.07 -3.83 -14.69
C ASP A 60 -7.92 -3.05 -15.70
N THR A 61 -9.22 -3.35 -15.75
CA THR A 61 -10.17 -2.65 -16.65
C THR A 61 -10.82 -1.43 -15.99
N ALA A 62 -10.73 -1.31 -14.66
CA ALA A 62 -11.25 -0.21 -13.88
C ALA A 62 -10.41 0.01 -12.59
N PRO A 63 -10.26 1.27 -12.14
CA PRO A 63 -9.58 1.57 -10.87
C PRO A 63 -10.41 1.05 -9.70
N LYS A 64 -9.74 0.61 -8.63
CA LYS A 64 -10.37 0.10 -7.42
C LYS A 64 -10.06 1.02 -6.24
N THR A 65 -11.09 1.64 -5.68
CA THR A 65 -11.01 2.56 -4.54
C THR A 65 -12.10 2.23 -3.54
N THR A 66 -11.85 2.43 -2.25
CA THR A 66 -12.84 2.29 -1.18
C THR A 66 -12.56 3.30 -0.07
N GLU A 67 -13.61 3.68 0.64
CA GLU A 67 -13.55 4.55 1.81
C GLU A 67 -14.63 4.11 2.79
N VAL A 68 -14.25 3.93 4.05
CA VAL A 68 -15.16 3.51 5.12
C VAL A 68 -14.91 4.37 6.36
N SER A 69 -15.95 5.03 6.84
CA SER A 69 -15.91 5.79 8.09
C SER A 69 -16.59 5.03 9.22
N SER A 70 -16.07 5.17 10.44
CA SER A 70 -16.62 4.56 11.64
C SER A 70 -16.34 5.42 12.88
N VAL A 71 -16.82 4.97 14.03
CA VAL A 71 -16.66 5.65 15.32
C VAL A 71 -16.19 4.63 16.36
N THR A 72 -15.14 4.99 17.08
CA THR A 72 -14.63 4.19 18.22
C THR A 72 -15.65 4.08 19.34
N SER A 73 -15.47 3.12 20.25
CA SER A 73 -16.31 3.00 21.45
C SER A 73 -16.26 4.25 22.35
N SER A 74 -15.20 5.05 22.25
CA SER A 74 -15.05 6.35 22.93
C SER A 74 -15.64 7.54 22.15
N GLY A 75 -16.31 7.32 21.01
CA GLY A 75 -16.97 8.37 20.25
C GLY A 75 -16.07 9.15 19.28
N VAL A 76 -14.81 8.73 19.09
CA VAL A 76 -13.89 9.35 18.12
C VAL A 76 -14.15 8.77 16.73
N ALA A 77 -14.48 9.64 15.76
CA ALA A 77 -14.64 9.26 14.37
C ALA A 77 -13.30 9.02 13.69
N PHE A 78 -13.27 8.08 12.74
CA PHE A 78 -12.11 7.79 11.91
C PHE A 78 -12.55 7.27 10.54
N THR A 79 -11.67 7.35 9.57
CA THR A 79 -11.85 6.87 8.20
C THR A 79 -10.71 5.94 7.80
N VAL A 80 -11.05 4.91 7.03
CA VAL A 80 -10.09 4.04 6.34
C VAL A 80 -10.33 4.19 4.84
N GLY A 81 -9.35 4.74 4.14
CA GLY A 81 -9.29 4.79 2.69
C GLY A 81 -8.48 3.62 2.14
N GLY A 82 -8.78 3.20 0.92
CA GLY A 82 -8.06 2.10 0.28
C GLY A 82 -8.04 2.20 -1.23
N VAL A 83 -6.90 1.86 -1.82
CA VAL A 83 -6.74 1.67 -3.27
C VAL A 83 -6.10 0.31 -3.53
N ALA A 84 -6.49 -0.34 -4.63
CA ALA A 84 -5.91 -1.61 -5.01
C ALA A 84 -5.80 -1.78 -6.54
N LYS A 85 -4.89 -2.65 -6.96
CA LYS A 85 -4.80 -3.17 -8.33
C LYS A 85 -4.60 -4.67 -8.31
N GLY A 86 -4.89 -5.32 -9.42
CA GLY A 86 -4.82 -6.76 -9.59
C GLY A 86 -6.03 -7.24 -10.38
N ALA A 87 -5.77 -7.94 -11.48
CA ALA A 87 -6.80 -8.50 -12.36
C ALA A 87 -6.41 -9.85 -12.99
N ALA A 88 -5.15 -10.26 -12.83
CA ALA A 88 -4.58 -11.51 -13.32
C ALA A 88 -3.35 -11.85 -12.48
N MET A 89 -2.87 -13.09 -12.59
CA MET A 89 -1.81 -13.68 -11.78
C MET A 89 -2.17 -13.56 -10.30
N LEU A 90 -3.38 -14.02 -9.94
CA LEU A 90 -3.93 -13.93 -8.60
C LEU A 90 -4.21 -15.33 -8.02
N GLU A 91 -3.56 -15.68 -6.91
CA GLU A 91 -3.72 -16.93 -6.16
C GLU A 91 -3.65 -16.72 -4.62
N PRO A 92 -4.36 -17.51 -3.79
CA PRO A 92 -4.26 -17.47 -2.34
C PRO A 92 -2.82 -17.55 -1.85
N ASN A 93 -2.55 -16.93 -0.70
CA ASN A 93 -1.20 -16.79 -0.13
C ASN A 93 -0.31 -15.77 -0.88
N MET A 94 -0.98 -14.68 -1.25
CA MET A 94 -0.52 -13.51 -2.00
C MET A 94 -0.49 -13.73 -3.52
N ALA A 95 -1.35 -12.95 -4.17
CA ALA A 95 -1.77 -12.87 -5.57
C ALA A 95 -1.32 -11.52 -6.14
N THR A 96 -0.93 -11.34 -7.44
CA THR A 96 -0.43 -10.09 -8.11
C THR A 96 -1.27 -8.86 -7.82
N MET A 97 -1.08 -8.33 -6.63
CA MET A 97 -2.02 -7.41 -6.01
C MET A 97 -1.22 -6.45 -5.15
N LEU A 98 -1.40 -5.18 -5.46
CA LEU A 98 -0.91 -4.10 -4.63
C LEU A 98 -2.12 -3.42 -4.03
N ALA A 99 -2.19 -3.39 -2.71
CA ALA A 99 -3.19 -2.62 -1.98
C ALA A 99 -2.50 -1.67 -1.00
N VAL A 100 -2.97 -0.43 -0.98
CA VAL A 100 -2.54 0.59 -0.02
C VAL A 100 -3.78 1.08 0.69
N LEU A 101 -3.78 0.94 2.00
CA LEU A 101 -4.80 1.42 2.92
C LEU A 101 -4.23 2.58 3.71
N THR A 102 -5.04 3.61 3.95
CA THR A 102 -4.70 4.77 4.76
C THR A 102 -5.74 4.94 5.84
N THR A 103 -5.36 5.39 7.03
CA THR A 103 -6.32 5.77 8.07
C THR A 103 -5.86 6.97 8.86
N ASP A 104 -6.80 7.71 9.42
CA ASP A 104 -6.56 8.76 10.42
C ASP A 104 -6.77 8.26 11.87
N ALA A 105 -7.11 6.97 12.04
CA ALA A 105 -7.25 6.35 13.35
C ALA A 105 -5.89 6.25 14.05
N ALA A 106 -5.83 6.73 15.30
CA ALA A 106 -4.70 6.46 16.18
C ALA A 106 -4.76 5.01 16.65
N VAL A 107 -3.88 4.16 16.11
CA VAL A 107 -3.82 2.73 16.40
C VAL A 107 -2.39 2.31 16.72
N ASP A 108 -2.24 1.42 17.68
CA ASP A 108 -0.95 0.82 18.01
C ASP A 108 -0.44 -0.04 16.82
N PRO A 109 0.85 0.02 16.45
CA PRO A 109 1.39 -0.72 15.30
C PRO A 109 1.21 -2.25 15.37
N ASP A 110 1.31 -2.86 16.55
CA ASP A 110 1.16 -4.31 16.70
C ASP A 110 -0.31 -4.70 16.53
N ILE A 111 -1.23 -3.89 17.07
CA ILE A 111 -2.67 -4.05 16.86
C ILE A 111 -3.02 -3.89 15.38
N ALA A 112 -2.51 -2.83 14.73
CA ALA A 112 -2.72 -2.58 13.31
C ALA A 112 -2.21 -3.74 12.45
N THR A 113 -1.08 -4.34 12.83
CA THR A 113 -0.52 -5.53 12.18
C THR A 113 -1.46 -6.73 12.28
N GLY A 114 -1.94 -7.04 13.49
CA GLY A 114 -2.87 -8.15 13.70
C GLY A 114 -4.21 -7.95 12.98
N LEU A 115 -4.72 -6.72 12.94
CA LEU A 115 -5.93 -6.36 12.20
C LEU A 115 -5.74 -6.54 10.69
N LEU A 116 -4.62 -6.05 10.14
CA LEU A 116 -4.32 -6.16 8.72
C LEU A 116 -4.17 -7.63 8.29
N GLN A 117 -3.45 -8.43 9.07
CA GLN A 117 -3.28 -9.86 8.82
C GLN A 117 -4.62 -10.60 8.84
N SER A 118 -5.46 -10.32 9.83
CA SER A 118 -6.78 -10.93 9.95
C SER A 118 -7.68 -10.55 8.78
N ALA A 119 -7.72 -9.25 8.43
CA ALA A 119 -8.50 -8.75 7.32
C ALA A 119 -8.03 -9.33 5.98
N ALA A 120 -6.71 -9.34 5.72
CA ALA A 120 -6.14 -9.93 4.52
C ALA A 120 -6.43 -11.44 4.43
N GLY A 121 -6.38 -12.15 5.56
CA GLY A 121 -6.66 -13.59 5.65
C GLY A 121 -8.05 -13.99 5.16
N VAL A 122 -9.07 -13.16 5.38
CA VAL A 122 -10.47 -13.42 4.97
C VAL A 122 -10.89 -12.67 3.70
N SER A 123 -9.98 -11.91 3.07
CA SER A 123 -10.26 -11.13 1.86
C SER A 123 -9.23 -11.41 0.76
N PHE A 124 -8.12 -10.68 0.73
CA PHE A 124 -7.09 -10.76 -0.29
C PHE A 124 -6.50 -12.18 -0.43
N ASN A 125 -6.27 -12.87 0.69
CA ASN A 125 -5.72 -14.22 0.70
C ASN A 125 -6.75 -15.30 0.31
N CYS A 126 -8.00 -14.92 0.04
CA CYS A 126 -9.02 -15.81 -0.49
C CYS A 126 -9.25 -15.63 -2.00
N LEU A 127 -8.57 -14.67 -2.64
CA LEU A 127 -8.75 -14.39 -4.07
C LEU A 127 -7.97 -15.37 -4.93
N THR A 128 -8.64 -15.92 -5.94
CA THR A 128 -8.02 -16.69 -7.03
C THR A 128 -8.63 -16.24 -8.36
N VAL A 129 -7.81 -15.99 -9.37
CA VAL A 129 -8.26 -15.70 -10.74
C VAL A 129 -7.75 -16.75 -11.71
N ASP A 130 -6.46 -17.02 -11.70
CA ASP A 130 -5.81 -17.94 -12.63
C ASP A 130 -4.84 -18.93 -11.96
N GLY A 131 -4.73 -18.90 -10.63
CA GLY A 131 -3.89 -19.83 -9.87
C GLY A 131 -2.40 -19.64 -10.10
N ALA A 132 -1.98 -18.42 -10.45
CA ALA A 132 -0.57 -18.06 -10.54
C ALA A 132 -0.22 -17.05 -9.43
N GLN A 133 0.58 -17.49 -8.46
CA GLN A 133 1.13 -16.63 -7.41
C GLN A 133 2.09 -15.58 -7.97
N SER A 134 2.01 -14.32 -7.50
CA SER A 134 2.97 -13.29 -7.92
C SER A 134 4.29 -13.38 -7.19
N THR A 135 5.27 -12.67 -7.74
CA THR A 135 6.51 -12.33 -7.03
C THR A 135 6.44 -10.99 -6.32
N ASN A 136 5.37 -10.19 -6.50
CA ASN A 136 5.33 -8.80 -6.02
C ASN A 136 4.08 -8.36 -5.25
N ASP A 137 3.59 -9.20 -4.35
CA ASP A 137 2.32 -8.91 -3.67
C ASP A 137 2.48 -8.16 -2.37
N THR A 138 1.79 -7.03 -2.25
CA THR A 138 1.92 -6.14 -1.11
C THR A 138 0.58 -5.61 -0.67
N VAL A 139 0.31 -5.74 0.64
CA VAL A 139 -0.74 -4.95 1.31
C VAL A 139 -0.06 -4.06 2.34
N LEU A 140 -0.27 -2.76 2.21
CA LEU A 140 0.25 -1.76 3.12
C LEU A 140 -0.90 -1.08 3.86
N LEU A 141 -0.75 -0.88 5.17
CA LEU A 141 -1.57 0.02 5.96
C LEU A 141 -0.69 1.17 6.46
N LEU A 142 -1.09 2.39 6.08
CA LEU A 142 -0.45 3.65 6.43
C LEU A 142 -1.32 4.35 7.49
N PRO A 143 -1.03 4.18 8.79
CA PRO A 143 -1.66 4.95 9.87
C PRO A 143 -1.26 6.43 9.82
N PRO A 144 -1.91 7.31 10.61
CA PRO A 144 -1.48 8.70 10.69
C PRO A 144 -0.07 8.79 11.28
N VAL A 145 0.68 9.83 10.91
CA VAL A 145 1.96 10.13 11.55
C VAL A 145 1.70 10.50 13.01
N LEU A 146 1.95 9.56 13.93
CA LEU A 146 1.95 9.85 15.35
C LEU A 146 3.17 10.76 15.66
N GLN A 147 2.94 11.91 16.30
CA GLN A 147 3.98 12.90 16.59
C GLN A 147 5.09 12.40 17.54
N ASP A 148 4.93 11.21 18.15
CA ASP A 148 5.95 10.60 18.99
C ASP A 148 6.97 9.82 18.14
N ARG A 149 8.11 10.48 17.89
CA ARG A 149 9.25 9.95 17.14
C ARG A 149 10.06 8.87 17.87
N SER A 150 9.66 8.43 19.07
CA SER A 150 10.39 7.43 19.83
C SER A 150 10.23 5.99 19.29
N ASN A 151 9.24 5.75 18.42
CA ASN A 151 9.06 4.49 17.69
C ASN A 151 8.72 4.75 16.20
N PRO A 152 9.72 4.80 15.30
CA PRO A 152 9.52 5.18 13.89
C PRO A 152 8.82 4.12 13.02
N ARG A 153 8.44 2.97 13.59
CA ARG A 153 7.81 1.86 12.84
C ARG A 153 6.30 2.03 12.77
N CYS A 154 5.83 3.05 12.08
CA CYS A 154 4.40 3.25 11.82
C CYS A 154 3.97 2.67 10.46
N TRP A 155 4.64 1.63 9.97
CA TRP A 155 4.29 0.99 8.70
C TRP A 155 3.99 -0.49 8.94
N VAL A 156 2.80 -0.93 8.54
CA VAL A 156 2.46 -2.35 8.50
C VAL A 156 2.42 -2.75 7.03
N GLY A 157 3.43 -3.50 6.60
CA GLY A 157 3.47 -4.13 5.29
C GLY A 157 3.50 -5.64 5.41
N LEU A 158 2.65 -6.32 4.64
CA LEU A 158 2.73 -7.76 4.45
C LEU A 158 3.52 -8.03 3.16
N TRP A 159 4.70 -8.64 3.30
CA TRP A 159 5.61 -8.99 2.19
C TRP A 159 6.48 -10.20 2.55
N PRO A 160 6.63 -11.20 1.65
CA PRO A 160 6.22 -12.56 1.92
C PRO A 160 6.77 -13.08 3.25
N MET A 161 5.86 -13.47 4.13
CA MET A 161 6.20 -14.42 5.18
C MET A 161 6.50 -15.75 4.49
N PRO A 162 7.60 -16.46 4.80
CA PRO A 162 7.77 -17.82 4.30
C PRO A 162 6.54 -18.62 4.69
N ALA A 163 6.04 -19.47 3.79
CA ALA A 163 5.02 -20.44 4.12
C ALA A 163 5.50 -21.22 5.35
N GLY A 164 4.97 -20.88 6.52
CA GLY A 164 5.18 -21.64 7.74
C GLY A 164 4.46 -22.95 7.58
N THR A 165 5.26 -24.02 7.47
CA THR A 165 4.99 -25.45 7.69
C THR A 165 3.54 -25.92 7.79
#